data_AF-A0A6M2D651-F1
#
_entry.id   AF-A0A6M2D651-F1
#
_cell.length_a   1.000
_cell.length_b   1.000
_cell.length_c   1.000
_cell.angle_alpha   90.00
_cell.angle_beta   90.00
_cell.angle_gamma   90.00
#
_symmetry.space_group_name_H-M   'P 1'
#
loop_
_entity.id
_entity.type
_entity.pdbx_description
1 polymer ?
#
loop_
_entity_poly.entity_id
_entity_poly.type
_entity_poly.pdbx_seq_one_letter_code
_entity_poly.pdbx_strand_id
1 'polypeptide(L)'
;MQAAGEWIGDIASFLTIASFVCSLSISRRICRATSSTDVAFSPLVVGILCTLFWLLYGHDIGDARVKLVGAFGLIVTTVNATMHRVFAEGAYPGSPLAAVLLLMYHVPSMMETEQLGKVAFIFSVAYHLVPVIPSVTMFTRLQISLWKIVIFGLWTVYGGLVDDPPLFTSSLIGFSAGVIEFALRSTRPPPDSLRQELQ
;
A
#
# COMPACT_ATOMS: atom_id res chain seq x y z
N MET A 1 27.19 9.64 4.94
CA MET A 1 26.07 8.69 5.07
C MET A 1 24.74 9.41 5.24
N GLN A 2 24.69 10.45 6.08
CA GLN A 2 23.48 11.28 6.31
C GLN A 2 22.86 11.86 5.01
N ALA A 3 23.67 12.49 4.16
CA ALA A 3 23.18 12.99 2.86
C ALA A 3 22.61 11.89 1.96
N ALA A 4 23.21 10.70 1.93
CA ALA A 4 22.70 9.58 1.12
C ALA A 4 21.35 9.08 1.64
N GLY A 5 21.16 9.03 2.96
CA GLY A 5 19.87 8.70 3.58
C GLY A 5 18.77 9.68 3.19
N GLU A 6 19.06 10.97 3.18
CA GLU A 6 18.11 12.01 2.76
C GLU A 6 17.64 11.82 1.32
N TRP A 7 18.57 11.68 0.37
CA TRP A 7 18.24 11.47 -1.05
C TRP A 7 17.44 10.18 -1.29
N ILE A 8 17.83 9.08 -0.62
CA ILE A 8 17.13 7.79 -0.77
C ILE A 8 15.71 7.90 -0.22
N GLY A 9 15.54 8.52 0.95
CA GLY A 9 14.23 8.75 1.56
C GLY A 9 13.33 9.62 0.69
N ASP A 10 13.88 10.67 0.08
CA ASP A 10 13.12 11.58 -0.80
C ASP A 10 12.64 10.86 -2.07
N ILE A 11 13.51 10.06 -2.70
CA ILE A 11 13.16 9.24 -3.87
C ILE A 11 12.10 8.19 -3.48
N ALA A 12 12.31 7.48 -2.37
CA ALA A 12 11.35 6.49 -1.86
C ALA A 12 9.98 7.12 -1.65
N SER A 13 9.95 8.30 -1.03
CA SER A 13 8.72 9.06 -0.77
C SER A 13 8.02 9.45 -2.05
N PHE A 14 8.74 10.07 -2.99
CA PHE A 14 8.21 10.49 -4.28
C PHE A 14 7.57 9.32 -5.06
N LEU A 15 8.29 8.20 -5.17
CA LEU A 15 7.79 7.01 -5.87
C LEU A 15 6.59 6.39 -5.17
N THR A 16 6.57 6.40 -3.84
CA THR A 16 5.43 5.88 -3.07
C THR A 16 4.19 6.75 -3.25
N ILE A 17 4.34 8.08 -3.23
CA ILE A 17 3.24 9.01 -3.51
C ILE A 17 2.73 8.83 -4.94
N ALA A 18 3.62 8.72 -5.93
CA ALA A 18 3.24 8.44 -7.31
C ALA A 18 2.41 7.14 -7.41
N SER A 19 2.80 6.10 -6.65
CA SER A 19 2.07 4.84 -6.57
C SER A 19 0.66 5.00 -6.00
N PHE A 20 0.51 5.80 -4.94
CA PHE A 20 -0.81 6.13 -4.42
C PHE A 20 -1.65 6.85 -5.47
N VAL A 21 -1.09 7.85 -6.17
CA VAL A 21 -1.80 8.54 -7.26
C VAL A 21 -2.24 7.57 -8.36
N CYS A 22 -1.40 6.61 -8.75
CA CYS A 22 -1.77 5.56 -9.69
C CYS A 22 -2.95 4.71 -9.20
N SER A 23 -3.09 4.50 -7.89
CA SER A 23 -4.22 3.76 -7.31
C SER A 23 -5.57 4.47 -7.44
N LEU A 24 -5.61 5.78 -7.76
CA LEU A 24 -6.87 6.49 -8.09
C LEU A 24 -7.54 5.94 -9.36
N SER A 25 -6.82 5.16 -10.16
CA SER A 25 -7.41 4.39 -11.26
C SER A 25 -8.53 3.44 -10.78
N ILE A 26 -8.48 2.95 -9.53
CA ILE A 26 -9.55 2.16 -8.91
C ILE A 26 -10.84 2.98 -8.83
N SER A 27 -10.79 4.17 -8.23
CA SER A 27 -11.93 5.10 -8.20
C SER A 27 -12.45 5.41 -9.60
N ARG A 28 -11.56 5.72 -10.55
CA ARG A 28 -11.97 6.00 -11.94
C ARG A 28 -12.69 4.82 -12.58
N ARG A 29 -12.23 3.59 -12.32
CA ARG A 29 -12.87 2.36 -12.81
C ARG A 29 -14.25 2.17 -12.20
N ILE A 30 -14.39 2.35 -10.89
CA ILE A 30 -15.69 2.26 -10.19
C ILE A 30 -16.67 3.30 -10.74
N CYS A 31 -16.25 4.56 -10.87
CA CYS A 31 -17.11 5.62 -11.40
C CYS A 31 -17.55 5.34 -12.85
N ARG A 32 -16.66 4.78 -13.69
CA ARG A 32 -16.99 4.42 -15.08
C ARG A 32 -17.92 3.21 -15.18
N ALA A 33 -17.75 2.23 -14.30
CA ALA A 33 -18.60 1.05 -14.23
C ALA A 33 -19.93 1.31 -13.51
N THR A 34 -20.06 2.45 -12.81
CA THR A 34 -21.19 2.80 -11.94
C THR A 34 -21.54 1.70 -10.92
N SER A 35 -20.56 0.86 -10.58
CA SER A 35 -20.70 -0.27 -9.69
C SER A 35 -19.35 -0.62 -9.08
N SER A 36 -19.35 -1.09 -7.83
CA SER A 36 -18.15 -1.49 -7.10
C SER A 36 -17.99 -3.01 -6.98
N THR A 37 -18.84 -3.81 -7.65
CA THR A 37 -18.94 -5.28 -7.49
C THR A 37 -17.62 -6.01 -7.75
N ASP A 38 -16.82 -5.55 -8.72
CA ASP A 38 -15.54 -6.17 -9.10
C ASP A 38 -14.33 -5.67 -8.29
N VAL A 39 -14.56 -4.89 -7.24
CA VAL A 39 -13.51 -4.35 -6.38
C VAL A 39 -13.77 -4.81 -4.96
N ALA A 40 -12.81 -5.52 -4.37
CA ALA A 40 -12.90 -5.90 -2.97
C ALA A 40 -12.72 -4.67 -2.07
N PHE A 41 -13.58 -4.53 -1.05
CA PHE A 41 -13.48 -3.44 -0.08
C PHE A 41 -12.36 -3.64 0.95
N SER A 42 -12.08 -4.90 1.33
CA SER A 42 -11.13 -5.24 2.40
C SER A 42 -9.71 -4.68 2.17
N PRO A 43 -9.11 -4.75 0.96
CA PRO A 43 -7.80 -4.16 0.71
C PRO A 43 -7.76 -2.64 0.89
N LEU A 44 -8.87 -1.94 0.66
CA LEU A 44 -8.98 -0.49 0.86
C LEU A 44 -8.96 -0.16 2.36
N VAL A 45 -9.68 -0.92 3.17
CA VAL A 45 -9.68 -0.79 4.64
C VAL A 45 -8.29 -1.06 5.22
N VAL A 46 -7.65 -2.16 4.82
CA VAL A 46 -6.30 -2.52 5.25
C VAL A 46 -5.30 -1.41 4.84
N GLY A 47 -5.44 -0.86 3.63
CA GLY A 47 -4.63 0.26 3.16
C GLY A 47 -4.81 1.54 3.99
N ILE A 48 -6.04 1.88 4.38
CA ILE A 48 -6.31 3.03 5.26
C ILE A 48 -5.63 2.84 6.61
N LEU A 49 -5.79 1.68 7.24
CA LEU A 49 -5.16 1.39 8.53
C LEU A 49 -3.64 1.43 8.43
N CYS A 50 -3.07 0.78 7.40
CA CYS A 50 -1.62 0.79 7.17
C CYS A 50 -1.07 2.21 7.05
N THR A 51 -1.70 3.06 6.24
CA THR A 51 -1.24 4.44 5.99
C THR A 51 -1.46 5.36 7.18
N LEU A 52 -2.54 5.14 7.95
CA LEU A 52 -2.76 5.80 9.23
C LEU A 52 -1.66 5.48 10.24
N PHE A 53 -1.34 4.20 10.46
CA PHE A 53 -0.33 3.82 11.45
C PHE A 53 1.06 4.31 11.06
N TRP A 54 1.42 4.29 9.78
CA TRP A 54 2.67 4.93 9.31
C TRP A 54 2.66 6.45 9.47
N LEU A 55 1.53 7.12 9.24
CA LEU A 55 1.40 8.56 9.48
C LEU A 55 1.62 8.91 10.96
N LEU A 56 0.98 8.18 11.87
CA LEU A 56 1.12 8.40 13.31
C LEU A 56 2.53 8.07 13.77
N TYR A 57 3.08 6.95 13.31
CA TYR A 57 4.46 6.56 13.59
C TYR A 57 5.46 7.62 13.15
N GLY A 58 5.42 8.03 11.86
CA GLY A 58 6.30 9.06 11.32
C GLY A 58 6.15 10.41 12.01
N HIS A 59 4.95 10.76 12.48
CA HIS A 59 4.75 11.96 13.30
C HIS A 59 5.50 11.88 14.62
N ASP A 60 5.46 10.73 15.29
CA ASP A 60 6.00 10.51 16.63
C ASP A 60 7.52 10.38 16.63
N ILE A 61 8.10 9.68 15.64
CA ILE A 61 9.56 9.63 15.46
C ILE A 61 10.14 10.90 14.81
N GLY A 62 9.30 11.87 14.43
CA GLY A 62 9.74 13.12 13.81
C GLY A 62 10.22 12.97 12.35
N ASP A 63 9.92 11.85 11.68
CA ASP A 63 10.29 11.62 10.29
C ASP A 63 9.23 12.23 9.33
N ALA A 64 9.61 13.36 8.72
CA ALA A 64 8.76 14.09 7.78
C ALA A 64 8.40 13.27 6.52
N ARG A 65 9.26 12.34 6.08
CA ARG A 65 9.07 11.56 4.85
C ARG A 65 8.01 10.48 5.07
N VAL A 66 8.18 9.70 6.13
CA VAL A 66 7.22 8.67 6.54
C VAL A 66 5.85 9.31 6.82
N LYS A 67 5.85 10.44 7.55
CA LYS A 67 4.64 11.23 7.81
C LYS A 67 3.95 11.67 6.52
N LEU A 68 4.69 12.27 5.59
CA LEU A 68 4.13 12.79 4.34
C LEU A 68 3.54 11.67 3.46
N VAL A 69 4.26 10.56 3.33
CA VAL A 69 3.80 9.40 2.56
C VAL A 69 2.57 8.77 3.20
N GLY A 70 2.55 8.63 4.53
CA GLY A 70 1.38 8.19 5.28
C GLY A 70 0.16 9.08 5.06
N ALA A 71 0.33 10.42 5.08
CA ALA A 71 -0.75 11.36 4.84
C ALA A 71 -1.34 11.25 3.43
N PHE A 72 -0.50 11.20 2.39
CA PHE A 72 -0.95 11.02 1.02
C PHE A 72 -1.66 9.68 0.81
N GLY A 73 -1.08 8.60 1.35
CA GLY A 73 -1.67 7.28 1.29
C GLY A 73 -3.04 7.22 1.94
N LEU A 74 -3.18 7.83 3.12
CA LEU A 74 -4.42 7.90 3.86
C LEU A 74 -5.52 8.63 3.08
N ILE A 75 -5.19 9.80 2.51
CA ILE A 75 -6.14 10.57 1.69
C ILE A 75 -6.60 9.75 0.49
N VAL A 76 -5.66 9.21 -0.29
CA VAL A 76 -5.99 8.51 -1.54
C VAL A 76 -6.75 7.21 -1.30
N THR A 77 -6.33 6.40 -0.32
CA THR A 77 -7.02 5.15 0.03
C THR A 77 -8.43 5.40 0.58
N THR A 78 -8.62 6.49 1.33
CA THR A 78 -9.95 6.93 1.80
C THR A 78 -10.85 7.37 0.64
N VAL A 79 -10.31 8.08 -0.36
CA VAL A 79 -11.07 8.41 -1.58
C VAL A 79 -11.50 7.14 -2.30
N ASN A 80 -10.60 6.18 -2.51
CA ASN A 80 -10.93 4.90 -3.14
C ASN A 80 -12.00 4.12 -2.34
N ALA A 81 -11.89 4.08 -1.01
CA ALA A 81 -12.87 3.42 -0.14
C ALA A 81 -14.24 4.11 -0.17
N THR A 82 -14.26 5.44 -0.18
CA THR A 82 -15.50 6.22 -0.29
C THR A 82 -16.18 5.98 -1.62
N MET A 83 -15.44 6.05 -2.74
CA MET A 83 -15.99 5.77 -4.07
C MET A 83 -16.52 4.34 -4.17
N HIS A 84 -15.81 3.37 -3.60
CA HIS A 84 -16.33 2.00 -3.49
C HIS A 84 -17.69 1.95 -2.80
N ARG A 85 -17.85 2.63 -1.65
CA ARG A 85 -19.11 2.64 -0.90
C ARG A 85 -20.25 3.39 -1.58
N VAL A 86 -19.96 4.48 -2.29
CA VAL A 86 -20.98 5.25 -3.02
C VAL A 86 -21.63 4.41 -4.13
N PHE A 87 -20.85 3.54 -4.78
CA PHE A 87 -21.31 2.69 -5.89
C PHE A 87 -21.50 1.22 -5.49
N ALA A 88 -21.62 0.94 -4.19
CA ALA A 88 -21.87 -0.42 -3.70
C ALA A 88 -23.34 -0.80 -3.86
N GLU A 89 -23.60 -1.95 -4.46
CA GLU A 89 -24.94 -2.52 -4.57
C GLU A 89 -25.28 -3.32 -3.29
N GLY A 90 -26.39 -2.98 -2.63
CA GLY A 90 -26.87 -3.66 -1.41
C GLY A 90 -26.58 -2.93 -0.09
N ALA A 91 -27.20 -3.40 1.00
CA ALA A 91 -27.03 -2.86 2.35
C ALA A 91 -25.68 -3.27 2.95
N TYR A 92 -24.58 -2.76 2.40
CA TYR A 92 -23.28 -2.93 3.03
C TYR A 92 -23.19 -2.00 4.24
N PRO A 93 -22.99 -2.52 5.46
CA PRO A 93 -22.89 -1.66 6.63
C PRO A 93 -21.70 -0.73 6.42
N GLY A 94 -21.92 0.58 6.50
CA GLY A 94 -20.85 1.60 6.52
C GLY A 94 -19.95 1.47 7.75
N SER A 95 -20.21 0.47 8.61
CA SER A 95 -19.54 0.22 9.88
C SER A 95 -18.02 0.07 9.79
N PRO A 96 -17.38 -0.52 8.75
CA PRO A 96 -15.92 -0.65 8.77
C PRO A 96 -15.24 0.69 8.48
N LEU A 97 -15.78 1.52 7.57
CA LEU A 97 -15.22 2.85 7.32
C LEU A 97 -15.45 3.76 8.53
N ALA A 98 -16.65 3.73 9.13
CA ALA A 98 -16.93 4.46 10.36
C ALA A 98 -16.05 3.98 11.53
N ALA A 99 -15.83 2.68 11.68
CA ALA A 99 -14.95 2.11 12.70
C ALA A 99 -13.49 2.51 12.48
N VAL A 100 -13.03 2.57 11.22
CA VAL A 100 -11.69 3.05 10.88
C VAL A 100 -11.54 4.55 11.19
N LEU A 101 -12.55 5.37 10.88
CA LEU A 101 -12.57 6.79 11.24
C LEU A 101 -12.61 7.01 12.75
N LEU A 102 -13.32 6.16 13.49
CA LEU A 102 -13.33 6.16 14.95
C LEU A 102 -11.98 5.72 15.53
N LEU A 103 -11.34 4.71 14.94
CA LEU A 103 -9.98 4.29 15.28
C LEU A 103 -8.99 5.44 15.04
N MET A 104 -9.11 6.17 13.91
CA MET A 104 -8.30 7.36 13.65
C MET A 104 -8.41 8.42 14.75
N TYR A 105 -9.58 8.54 15.38
CA TYR A 105 -9.82 9.49 16.46
C TYR A 105 -9.28 9.04 17.83
N HIS A 106 -9.27 7.74 18.12
CA HIS A 106 -8.95 7.21 19.46
C HIS A 106 -7.54 6.62 19.61
N VAL A 107 -6.97 6.07 18.55
CA VAL A 107 -5.68 5.37 18.59
C VAL A 107 -4.47 6.26 18.95
N PRO A 108 -4.36 7.52 18.47
CA PRO A 108 -3.16 8.33 18.69
C PRO A 108 -2.84 8.61 20.17
N SER A 109 -3.82 8.55 21.07
CA SER A 109 -3.63 8.84 22.50
C SER A 109 -3.34 7.61 23.36
N MET A 110 -3.41 6.39 22.79
CA MET A 110 -3.34 5.15 23.56
C MET A 110 -2.12 4.29 23.27
N MET A 111 -1.32 4.61 22.25
CA MET A 111 -0.23 3.76 21.78
C MET A 111 1.11 4.47 21.85
N GLU A 112 2.12 3.76 22.34
CA GLU A 112 3.51 4.20 22.29
C GLU A 112 4.11 4.02 20.89
N THR A 113 5.18 4.77 20.59
CA THR A 113 5.91 4.76 19.29
C THR A 113 6.22 3.35 18.80
N GLU A 114 6.73 2.51 19.70
CA GLU A 114 7.10 1.13 19.37
C GLU A 114 5.89 0.29 18.95
N GLN A 115 4.74 0.50 19.61
CA GLN A 115 3.50 -0.19 19.28
C GLN A 115 2.93 0.29 17.94
N LEU A 116 3.02 1.59 17.65
CA LEU A 116 2.64 2.15 16.35
C LEU A 116 3.47 1.51 15.22
N GLY A 117 4.79 1.39 15.40
CA GLY A 117 5.67 0.74 14.43
C GLY A 117 5.33 -0.74 14.21
N LYS A 118 5.05 -1.49 15.28
CA LYS A 118 4.64 -2.90 15.20
C LYS A 118 3.31 -3.07 14.47
N VAL A 119 2.33 -2.22 14.75
CA VAL A 119 1.01 -2.30 14.09
C VAL A 119 1.10 -1.87 12.62
N ALA A 120 1.84 -0.80 12.32
CA ALA A 120 2.13 -0.39 10.95
C ALA A 120 2.79 -1.53 10.15
N PHE A 121 3.76 -2.22 10.77
CA PHE A 121 4.39 -3.42 10.22
C PHE A 121 3.37 -4.53 9.92
N ILE A 122 2.52 -4.90 10.87
CA ILE A 122 1.51 -5.97 10.70
C ILE A 122 0.59 -5.64 9.52
N PHE A 123 0.08 -4.42 9.44
CA PHE A 123 -0.78 -4.01 8.34
C PHE A 123 -0.05 -3.92 7.00
N SER A 124 1.25 -3.57 7.00
CA SER A 124 2.08 -3.60 5.78
C SER A 124 2.20 -5.03 5.25
N VAL A 125 2.50 -5.99 6.12
CA VAL A 125 2.55 -7.41 5.76
C VAL A 125 1.20 -7.87 5.22
N ALA A 126 0.11 -7.59 5.93
CA ALA A 126 -1.24 -7.94 5.48
C ALA A 126 -1.57 -7.34 4.11
N TYR A 127 -1.22 -6.08 3.87
CA TYR A 127 -1.42 -5.38 2.61
C TYR A 127 -0.61 -6.00 1.46
N HIS A 128 0.62 -6.44 1.71
CA HIS A 128 1.47 -7.07 0.71
C HIS A 128 1.08 -8.51 0.35
N LEU A 129 0.39 -9.21 1.26
CA LEU A 129 -0.07 -10.58 1.01
C LEU A 129 -1.35 -10.65 0.17
N VAL A 130 -2.15 -9.57 0.10
CA VAL A 130 -3.36 -9.50 -0.73
C VAL A 130 -3.11 -9.87 -2.21
N PRO A 131 -2.11 -9.29 -2.91
CA PRO A 131 -1.83 -9.60 -4.33
C PRO A 131 -1.22 -10.99 -4.60
N VAL A 132 -0.87 -11.75 -3.56
CA VAL A 132 -0.44 -13.16 -3.70
C VAL A 132 -1.66 -14.07 -3.93
N ILE A 133 -2.87 -13.60 -3.60
CA ILE A 133 -4.11 -14.36 -3.80
C ILE A 133 -4.52 -14.32 -5.29
N PRO A 134 -4.55 -15.47 -5.99
CA PRO A 134 -4.72 -15.54 -7.45
C PRO A 134 -6.05 -14.98 -7.99
N SER A 135 -7.06 -14.78 -7.14
CA SER A 135 -8.43 -14.46 -7.53
C SER A 135 -8.69 -12.98 -7.82
N VAL A 136 -7.74 -12.08 -7.56
CA VAL A 136 -7.95 -10.63 -7.66
C VAL A 136 -6.88 -10.00 -8.55
N THR A 137 -7.05 -10.07 -9.88
CA THR A 137 -6.71 -9.07 -10.92
C THR A 137 -6.29 -9.70 -12.26
N MET A 138 -7.21 -9.65 -13.23
CA MET A 138 -6.84 -9.42 -14.64
C MET A 138 -6.13 -8.06 -14.72
N PHE A 139 -5.04 -7.96 -15.48
CA PHE A 139 -4.28 -6.73 -15.76
C PHE A 139 -3.36 -6.17 -14.65
N THR A 140 -2.15 -6.74 -14.50
CA THR A 140 -0.81 -6.16 -14.86
C THR A 140 0.30 -7.01 -14.24
N ARG A 141 0.97 -7.85 -15.04
CA ARG A 141 2.28 -7.65 -15.71
C ARG A 141 3.40 -7.26 -14.73
N LEU A 142 4.47 -8.06 -14.74
CA LEU A 142 5.82 -7.93 -14.16
C LEU A 142 6.24 -6.55 -13.61
N GLN A 143 5.85 -5.48 -14.30
CA GLN A 143 5.99 -4.08 -13.92
C GLN A 143 5.54 -3.78 -12.48
N ILE A 144 4.40 -4.29 -12.00
CA ILE A 144 3.97 -4.04 -10.60
C ILE A 144 4.94 -4.67 -9.60
N SER A 145 5.38 -5.91 -9.85
CA SER A 145 6.34 -6.58 -8.95
C SER A 145 7.69 -5.88 -8.97
N LEU A 146 8.17 -5.43 -10.14
CA LEU A 146 9.36 -4.57 -10.23
C LEU A 146 9.20 -3.26 -9.47
N TRP A 147 8.05 -2.62 -9.60
CA TRP A 147 7.75 -1.36 -8.91
C TRP A 147 7.74 -1.52 -7.39
N LYS A 148 7.18 -2.62 -6.88
CA LYS A 148 7.28 -3.01 -5.47
C LYS A 148 8.73 -3.20 -5.04
N ILE A 149 9.52 -3.97 -5.79
CA ILE A 149 10.94 -4.22 -5.50
C ILE A 149 11.69 -2.89 -5.36
N VAL A 150 11.49 -1.95 -6.28
CA VAL A 150 12.16 -0.64 -6.24
C VAL A 150 11.75 0.15 -5.00
N ILE A 151 10.44 0.33 -4.76
CA ILE A 151 9.95 1.14 -3.64
C ILE A 151 10.35 0.54 -2.29
N PHE A 152 10.09 -0.74 -2.09
CA PHE A 152 10.41 -1.39 -0.82
C PHE A 152 11.91 -1.53 -0.62
N GLY A 153 12.69 -1.75 -1.68
CA GLY A 153 14.15 -1.74 -1.60
C GLY A 153 14.68 -0.38 -1.13
N LEU A 154 14.14 0.72 -1.66
CA LEU A 154 14.51 2.07 -1.23
C LEU A 154 14.14 2.33 0.24
N TRP A 155 12.94 1.93 0.68
CA TRP A 155 12.54 2.06 2.08
C TRP A 155 13.34 1.16 3.04
N THR A 156 13.73 -0.04 2.60
CA THR A 156 14.64 -0.91 3.36
C THR A 156 15.99 -0.24 3.55
N VAL A 157 16.58 0.28 2.47
CA VAL A 157 17.86 0.98 2.56
C VAL A 157 17.73 2.24 3.42
N TYR A 158 16.67 3.02 3.26
CA TYR A 158 16.40 4.20 4.07
C TYR A 158 16.29 3.85 5.56
N GLY A 159 15.42 2.90 5.93
CA GLY A 159 15.23 2.47 7.32
C GLY A 159 16.52 1.97 7.97
N GLY A 160 17.37 1.28 7.21
CA GLY A 160 18.70 0.86 7.69
C GLY A 160 19.70 2.01 7.84
N LEU A 161 19.57 3.10 7.09
CA LEU A 161 20.44 4.27 7.19
C LEU A 161 20.05 5.23 8.32
N VAL A 162 18.79 5.23 8.72
CA VAL A 162 18.27 6.08 9.81
C VAL A 162 18.08 5.32 11.13
N ASP A 163 18.58 4.07 11.20
CA ASP A 163 18.43 3.17 12.36
C ASP A 163 16.97 3.05 12.84
N ASP A 164 16.04 2.83 11.90
CA ASP A 164 14.61 2.59 12.14
C ASP A 164 14.27 1.10 11.85
N PRO A 165 14.26 0.23 12.88
CA PRO A 165 13.99 -1.19 12.70
C PRO A 165 12.58 -1.50 12.20
N PRO A 166 11.48 -0.87 12.70
CA PRO A 166 10.15 -1.07 12.15
C PRO A 166 10.05 -0.79 10.65
N LEU A 167 10.64 0.32 10.17
CA LEU A 167 10.63 0.69 8.76
C LEU A 167 11.50 -0.24 7.91
N PHE A 168 12.70 -0.57 8.40
CA PHE A 168 13.59 -1.52 7.74
C PHE A 168 12.93 -2.89 7.54
N THR A 169 12.40 -3.47 8.62
CA THR A 169 11.87 -4.84 8.63
C THR A 169 10.60 -4.98 7.80
N SER A 170 9.64 -4.06 7.92
CA SER A 170 8.42 -4.06 7.12
C SER A 170 8.73 -3.96 5.62
N SER A 171 9.63 -3.05 5.26
CA SER A 171 10.04 -2.83 3.88
C SER A 171 10.80 -4.02 3.32
N LEU A 172 11.65 -4.67 4.12
CA LEU A 172 12.39 -5.87 3.69
C LEU A 172 11.45 -7.02 3.35
N ILE A 173 10.35 -7.18 4.09
CA ILE A 173 9.31 -8.17 3.76
C ILE A 173 8.61 -7.78 2.46
N GLY A 174 8.21 -6.51 2.29
CA GLY A 174 7.61 -6.02 1.05
C GLY A 174 8.51 -6.22 -0.17
N PHE A 175 9.82 -5.97 -0.02
CA PHE A 175 10.84 -6.22 -1.04
C PHE A 175 10.92 -7.71 -1.39
N SER A 176 11.02 -8.57 -0.37
CA SER A 176 11.11 -10.02 -0.53
C SER A 176 9.87 -10.59 -1.22
N ALA A 177 8.67 -10.13 -0.83
CA ALA A 177 7.42 -10.49 -1.49
C ALA A 177 7.42 -10.05 -2.97
N GLY A 178 7.90 -8.85 -3.27
CA GLY A 178 8.06 -8.36 -4.65
C GLY A 178 9.00 -9.23 -5.48
N VAL A 179 10.14 -9.64 -4.93
CA VAL A 179 11.11 -10.55 -5.58
C VAL A 179 10.48 -11.90 -5.87
N ILE A 180 9.79 -12.48 -4.89
CA ILE A 180 9.09 -13.77 -5.05
C ILE A 180 8.02 -13.67 -6.14
N GLU A 181 7.17 -12.64 -6.10
CA GLU A 181 6.16 -12.40 -7.13
C GLU A 181 6.78 -12.24 -8.53
N PHE A 182 7.90 -11.50 -8.64
CA PHE A 182 8.61 -11.32 -9.89
C PHE A 182 9.15 -12.64 -10.44
N ALA A 183 9.82 -13.45 -9.60
CA ALA A 183 10.39 -14.74 -9.99
C ALA A 183 9.32 -15.76 -10.40
N LEU A 184 8.20 -15.83 -9.66
CA LEU A 184 7.09 -16.71 -9.99
C LEU A 184 6.37 -16.32 -11.30
N ARG A 185 6.46 -15.05 -11.71
CA ARG A 185 5.79 -14.53 -12.91
C ARG A 185 6.72 -14.50 -14.13
N SER A 186 8.03 -14.30 -13.95
CA SER A 186 9.01 -14.34 -15.05
C SER A 186 9.19 -15.74 -15.64
N THR A 187 8.86 -16.77 -14.86
CA THR A 187 8.96 -18.18 -15.25
C THR A 187 7.68 -18.73 -15.91
N ARG A 188 6.57 -17.99 -15.89
CA ARG A 188 5.31 -18.44 -16.53
C ARG A 188 5.29 -18.06 -18.01
N PRO A 189 4.97 -19.00 -18.92
CA PRO A 189 4.81 -18.66 -20.33
C PRO A 189 3.67 -17.65 -20.51
N PRO A 190 3.72 -16.80 -21.57
CA PRO A 190 2.64 -15.87 -21.86
C PRO A 190 1.32 -16.64 -22.07
N PRO A 191 0.19 -16.10 -21.61
CA PRO A 191 -1.11 -16.74 -21.79
C PRO A 191 -1.39 -16.96 -23.28
N ASP A 192 -2.06 -18.07 -23.61
CA ASP A 192 -2.23 -18.52 -25.00
C ASP A 192 -3.01 -17.53 -25.88
N SER A 193 -3.83 -16.66 -25.27
CA SER A 193 -4.49 -15.54 -25.96
C SER A 193 -3.50 -14.55 -26.59
N LEU A 194 -2.32 -14.37 -26.00
CA LEU A 194 -1.26 -13.51 -26.52
C LEU A 194 -0.41 -14.22 -27.58
N ARG A 195 -0.39 -15.56 -27.58
CA ARG A 195 0.21 -16.35 -28.67
C ARG A 195 -0.62 -16.32 -29.94
N GLN A 196 -1.94 -16.23 -29.81
CA GLN A 196 -2.85 -16.10 -30.95
C GLN A 196 -2.82 -14.70 -31.61
N GLU A 197 -2.52 -13.62 -30.85
CA GLU A 197 -2.32 -12.28 -31.43
C GLU A 197 -0.96 -12.10 -32.13
N LEU A 198 0.00 -12.99 -31.88
CA LEU A 198 1.36 -12.94 -32.44
C LEU A 198 1.57 -13.93 -33.60
N GLN A 199 0.51 -14.61 -34.04
CA GLN A 199 0.48 -15.51 -35.20
C GLN A 199 -0.42 -14.92 -36.29
#